data_AF-A0A1B9KXH5-F1
#
_entry.id   AF-A0A1B9KXH5-F1
#
_cell.length_a   1.000
_cell.length_b   1.000
_cell.length_c   1.000
_cell.angle_alpha   90.00
_cell.angle_beta   90.00
_cell.angle_gamma   90.00
#
_symmetry.space_group_name_H-M   'P 1'
#
loop_
_entity.id
_entity.type
_entity.pdbx_description
1 polymer ?
#
loop_
_entity_poly.entity_id
_entity_poly.type
_entity_poly.pdbx_seq_one_letter_code
_entity_poly.pdbx_strand_id
1 'polypeptide(L)'
;MYKRIIETAEKPFYQNGIAKVGVDEIRDKSSCSKTTLYNNFGGKDKLIIEVLKYGDSRFKAKPNEVILGLSAKDTIVKIFEWHGKWSCEENFNGCLFKRATEEMYEDCPAYRISLPNIKNSFEI
;
A
#
# COMPACT_ATOMS: atom_id res chain seq x y z
N MET A 1 -0.16 17.97 5.44
CA MET A 1 -1.41 17.64 4.71
C MET A 1 -1.22 16.46 3.75
N TYR A 2 -0.22 16.49 2.86
CA TYR A 2 0.11 15.39 1.93
C TYR A 2 0.11 13.99 2.58
N LYS A 3 0.95 13.77 3.59
CA LYS A 3 1.06 12.48 4.30
C LYS A 3 -0.28 12.00 4.90
N ARG A 4 -1.03 12.92 5.53
CA ARG A 4 -2.34 12.63 6.14
C ARG A 4 -3.33 12.09 5.11
N ILE A 5 -3.35 12.64 3.90
CA ILE A 5 -4.25 12.17 2.83
C ILE A 5 -3.89 10.73 2.43
N ILE A 6 -2.59 10.43 2.29
CA ILE A 6 -2.11 9.08 1.96
C ILE A 6 -2.49 8.08 3.06
N GLU A 7 -2.15 8.37 4.31
CA GLU A 7 -2.45 7.51 5.47
C GLU A 7 -3.96 7.26 5.61
N THR A 8 -4.77 8.29 5.32
CA THR A 8 -6.24 8.18 5.39
C THR A 8 -6.83 7.40 4.22
N ALA A 9 -6.23 7.50 3.03
CA ALA A 9 -6.72 6.84 1.82
C ALA A 9 -6.38 5.35 1.75
N GLU A 10 -5.32 4.93 2.44
CA GLU A 10 -4.89 3.53 2.45
C GLU A 10 -5.98 2.59 2.94
N LYS A 11 -6.59 2.88 4.10
CA LYS A 11 -7.58 1.98 4.71
C LYS A 11 -8.83 1.80 3.83
N PRO A 12 -9.48 2.85 3.31
CA PRO A 12 -10.57 2.71 2.35
C PRO A 12 -10.18 1.91 1.10
N PHE A 13 -9.04 2.22 0.47
CA PHE A 13 -8.60 1.47 -0.72
C PHE A 13 -8.37 -0.01 -0.40
N TYR A 14 -7.78 -0.31 0.76
CA TYR A 14 -7.55 -1.67 1.19
C TYR A 14 -8.84 -2.43 1.50
N GLN A 15 -9.79 -1.81 2.20
CA GLN A 15 -11.02 -2.48 2.65
C GLN A 15 -12.09 -2.56 1.57
N ASN A 16 -12.28 -1.49 0.81
CA ASN A 16 -13.43 -1.31 -0.08
C ASN A 16 -13.08 -1.44 -1.57
N GLY A 17 -11.79 -1.51 -1.91
CA GLY A 17 -11.30 -1.55 -3.28
C GLY A 17 -11.01 -0.17 -3.84
N ILE A 18 -10.05 -0.13 -4.76
CA ILE A 18 -9.57 1.10 -5.40
C ILE A 18 -10.61 1.66 -6.35
N ALA A 19 -11.30 0.81 -7.12
CA ALA A 19 -12.31 1.26 -8.08
C ALA A 19 -13.48 1.99 -7.39
N LYS A 20 -13.97 1.44 -6.27
CA LYS A 20 -15.16 1.92 -5.56
C LYS A 20 -14.94 3.20 -4.75
N VAL A 21 -13.74 3.39 -4.19
CA VAL A 21 -13.45 4.54 -3.33
C VAL A 21 -13.27 5.81 -4.17
N GLY A 22 -14.11 6.82 -3.92
CA GLY A 22 -14.05 8.12 -4.59
C GLY A 22 -13.13 9.12 -3.89
N VAL A 23 -12.69 10.16 -4.62
CA VAL A 23 -11.91 11.27 -4.05
C VAL A 23 -12.69 12.04 -2.97
N ASP A 24 -14.02 12.04 -3.05
CA ASP A 24 -14.88 12.72 -2.08
C ASP A 24 -14.90 11.99 -0.73
N GLU A 25 -14.90 10.65 -0.74
CA GLU A 25 -14.77 9.85 0.48
C GLU A 25 -13.43 10.12 1.18
N ILE A 26 -12.34 10.21 0.41
CA ILE A 26 -11.01 10.51 0.95
C ILE A 26 -10.94 11.93 1.50
N ARG A 27 -11.53 12.90 0.80
CA ARG A 27 -11.64 14.29 1.28
C ARG A 27 -12.31 14.34 2.65
N ASP A 28 -13.45 13.69 2.80
CA ASP A 28 -14.25 13.72 4.02
C ASP A 28 -13.49 13.09 5.20
N LYS A 29 -12.82 11.96 4.95
CA LYS A 29 -12.02 11.28 5.98
C LYS A 29 -10.73 12.03 6.35
N SER A 30 -10.10 12.69 5.38
CA SER A 30 -8.82 13.39 5.59
C SER A 30 -8.98 14.84 6.07
N SER A 31 -10.22 15.36 6.09
CA SER A 31 -10.54 16.76 6.38
C SER A 31 -9.80 17.75 5.47
N CYS A 32 -9.43 17.34 4.25
CA CYS A 32 -8.83 18.23 3.26
C CYS A 32 -9.91 18.83 2.34
N SER A 33 -9.58 19.86 1.57
CA SER A 33 -10.46 20.32 0.48
C SER A 33 -10.19 19.51 -0.81
N LYS A 34 -11.13 19.51 -1.76
CA LYS A 34 -10.88 18.95 -3.11
C LYS A 34 -9.69 19.64 -3.76
N THR A 35 -9.61 20.97 -3.67
CA THR A 35 -8.49 21.77 -4.18
C THR A 35 -7.16 21.31 -3.61
N THR A 36 -7.10 21.04 -2.31
CA THR A 36 -5.88 20.51 -1.68
C THR A 36 -5.51 19.13 -2.20
N LEU A 37 -6.49 18.25 -2.42
CA LEU A 37 -6.24 16.91 -2.99
C LEU A 37 -5.69 17.03 -4.42
N TYR A 38 -6.36 17.81 -5.28
CA TYR A 38 -5.90 18.03 -6.65
C TYR A 38 -4.54 18.75 -6.72
N ASN A 39 -4.25 19.70 -5.85
CA ASN A 39 -2.94 20.36 -5.84
C ASN A 39 -1.80 19.42 -5.43
N ASN A 40 -2.06 18.47 -4.53
CA ASN A 40 -1.04 17.53 -4.06
C ASN A 40 -0.83 16.34 -4.99
N PHE A 41 -1.90 15.85 -5.62
CA PHE A 41 -1.87 14.59 -6.37
C PHE A 41 -2.25 14.76 -7.84
N GLY A 42 -2.94 15.83 -8.25
CA GLY A 42 -3.43 15.99 -9.62
C GLY A 42 -4.58 15.04 -9.99
N GLY A 43 -4.94 14.09 -9.12
CA GLY A 43 -6.04 13.16 -9.34
C GLY A 43 -5.95 11.89 -8.49
N LYS A 44 -6.92 11.00 -8.68
CA LYS A 44 -7.03 9.72 -7.95
C LYS A 44 -5.86 8.78 -8.27
N ASP A 45 -5.45 8.67 -9.53
CA ASP A 45 -4.38 7.76 -9.97
C ASP A 45 -3.06 8.02 -9.26
N LYS A 46 -2.67 9.29 -9.17
CA LYS A 46 -1.45 9.66 -8.44
C LYS A 46 -1.58 9.44 -6.95
N LEU A 47 -2.76 9.67 -6.36
CA LEU A 47 -3.01 9.31 -4.96
C LEU A 47 -2.85 7.80 -4.73
N ILE A 48 -3.39 6.96 -5.63
CA ILE A 48 -3.24 5.50 -5.56
C ILE A 48 -1.75 5.11 -5.59
N ILE A 49 -0.97 5.70 -6.49
CA ILE A 49 0.47 5.46 -6.58
C ILE A 49 1.18 5.75 -5.26
N GLU A 50 0.89 6.89 -4.65
CA GLU A 50 1.55 7.32 -3.42
C GLU A 50 1.09 6.49 -2.22
N VAL A 51 -0.16 6.03 -2.20
CA VAL A 51 -0.66 5.03 -1.24
C VAL A 51 0.04 3.68 -1.41
N LEU A 52 0.22 3.19 -2.64
CA LEU A 52 0.92 1.94 -2.88
C LEU A 52 2.37 2.02 -2.37
N LYS A 53 3.11 3.09 -2.69
CA LYS A 53 4.48 3.30 -2.19
C LYS A 53 4.55 3.37 -0.67
N TYR A 54 3.59 4.06 -0.04
CA TYR A 54 3.47 4.12 1.41
C TYR A 54 3.22 2.72 2.01
N GLY A 55 2.28 1.97 1.42
CA GLY A 55 1.95 0.61 1.83
C GLY A 55 3.14 -0.34 1.70
N ASP A 56 3.91 -0.29 0.61
CA ASP A 56 5.15 -1.06 0.42
C ASP A 56 6.15 -0.79 1.54
N SER A 57 6.42 0.49 1.78
CA SER A 57 7.42 0.93 2.75
C SER A 57 7.05 0.47 4.16
N ARG A 58 5.78 0.62 4.55
CA ARG A 58 5.26 0.17 5.84
C ARG A 58 5.27 -1.36 5.96
N PHE A 59 4.92 -2.06 4.89
CA PHE A 59 4.89 -3.53 4.87
C PHE A 59 6.30 -4.10 5.03
N LYS A 60 7.31 -3.53 4.36
CA LYS A 60 8.73 -3.93 4.46
C LYS A 60 9.41 -3.52 5.76
N ALA A 61 9.02 -2.40 6.37
CA ALA A 61 9.62 -1.95 7.63
C ALA A 61 9.41 -2.96 8.78
N LYS A 62 8.24 -3.60 8.84
CA LYS A 62 7.87 -4.51 9.95
C LYS A 62 8.75 -5.78 10.03
N PRO A 63 9.02 -6.51 8.94
CA PRO A 63 9.98 -7.62 8.96
C PRO A 63 11.41 -7.16 9.25
N ASN A 64 11.83 -6.02 8.69
CA ASN A 64 13.21 -5.54 8.85
C ASN A 64 13.58 -5.31 10.32
N GLU A 65 12.66 -4.84 11.14
CA GLU A 65 12.89 -4.66 12.59
C GLU A 65 13.09 -5.99 13.34
N VAL A 66 12.49 -7.09 12.86
CA VAL A 66 12.50 -8.39 13.57
C VAL A 66 13.56 -9.37 13.07
N ILE A 67 14.23 -9.08 11.95
CA ILE A 67 15.26 -9.97 11.36
C ILE A 67 16.70 -9.50 11.57
N LEU A 68 16.91 -8.29 12.11
CA LEU A 68 18.25 -7.75 12.34
C LEU A 68 19.05 -8.63 13.32
N GLY A 69 20.25 -9.04 12.90
CA GLY A 69 21.16 -9.85 13.71
C GLY A 69 20.85 -11.35 13.74
N LEU A 70 19.85 -11.82 12.98
CA LEU A 70 19.52 -13.24 12.88
C LEU A 70 20.42 -13.97 11.87
N SER A 71 20.52 -15.29 12.05
CA SER A 71 21.09 -16.16 11.02
C SER A 71 20.19 -16.17 9.76
N ALA A 72 20.75 -16.50 8.60
CA ALA A 72 19.96 -16.61 7.36
C ALA A 72 18.76 -17.56 7.50
N LYS A 73 18.95 -18.69 8.19
CA LYS A 73 17.88 -19.66 8.46
C LYS A 73 16.77 -19.05 9.31
N ASP A 74 17.12 -18.37 10.39
CA ASP A 74 16.15 -17.78 11.31
C ASP A 74 15.42 -16.59 10.67
N THR A 75 16.11 -15.81 9.84
CA THR A 75 15.50 -14.74 9.01
C THR A 75 14.40 -15.28 8.12
N ILE A 76 14.65 -16.38 7.39
CA ILE A 76 13.65 -17.01 6.53
C ILE A 76 12.42 -17.42 7.36
N VAL A 77 12.64 -18.11 8.48
CA VAL A 77 11.55 -18.54 9.37
C VAL A 77 10.74 -17.33 9.87
N LYS A 78 11.41 -16.27 10.31
CA LYS A 78 10.74 -15.06 10.83
C LYS A 78 9.93 -14.32 9.78
N ILE A 79 10.40 -14.26 8.54
CA ILE A 79 9.64 -13.69 7.42
C ILE A 79 8.34 -14.48 7.21
N PHE A 80 8.40 -15.81 7.15
CA PHE A 80 7.20 -16.64 7.00
C PHE A 80 6.25 -16.56 8.19
N GLU A 81 6.75 -16.55 9.43
CA GLU A 81 5.92 -16.34 10.63
C GLU A 81 5.21 -15.00 10.59
N TRP A 82 5.91 -13.93 10.19
CA TRP A 82 5.32 -12.60 10.07
C TRP A 82 4.24 -12.54 8.99
N HIS A 83 4.49 -13.13 7.82
CA HIS A 83 3.49 -13.24 6.75
C HIS A 83 2.27 -14.06 7.19
N GLY A 84 2.50 -15.16 7.91
CA GLY A 84 1.43 -16.00 8.47
C GLY A 84 0.56 -15.21 9.46
N LYS A 85 1.17 -14.46 10.37
CA LYS A 85 0.43 -13.60 11.31
C LYS A 85 -0.39 -12.54 10.59
N TRP A 86 0.20 -11.83 9.64
CA TRP A 86 -0.50 -10.82 8.84
C TRP A 86 -1.71 -11.40 8.09
N SER A 87 -1.57 -12.61 7.53
CA SER A 87 -2.67 -13.29 6.82
C SER A 87 -3.83 -13.74 7.71
N CYS A 88 -3.61 -13.77 9.03
CA CYS A 88 -4.61 -14.16 10.03
C CYS A 88 -5.19 -12.97 10.80
N GLU A 89 -4.84 -11.73 10.46
CA GLU A 89 -5.44 -10.53 11.06
C GLU A 89 -6.95 -10.47 10.74
N GLU A 90 -7.79 -10.02 11.67
CA GLU A 90 -9.26 -9.98 11.51
C GLU A 90 -9.69 -9.14 10.29
N ASN A 91 -8.91 -8.11 9.97
CA ASN A 91 -9.12 -7.22 8.84
C ASN A 91 -8.28 -7.60 7.62
N PHE A 92 -7.74 -8.81 7.56
CA PHE A 92 -6.99 -9.29 6.40
C PHE A 92 -7.87 -9.28 5.15
N ASN A 93 -7.43 -8.53 4.15
CA ASN A 93 -8.12 -8.41 2.87
C ASN A 93 -7.16 -8.74 1.71
N GLY A 94 -6.23 -9.68 1.89
CA GLY A 94 -5.23 -10.01 0.87
C GLY A 94 -4.17 -8.91 0.71
N CYS A 95 -3.46 -8.93 -0.42
CA CYS A 95 -2.42 -7.96 -0.74
C CYS A 95 -2.99 -6.75 -1.49
N LEU A 96 -2.67 -5.53 -1.02
CA LEU A 96 -3.08 -4.29 -1.66
C LEU A 96 -2.56 -4.18 -3.11
N PHE A 97 -1.33 -4.63 -3.36
CA PHE A 97 -0.72 -4.62 -4.70
C PHE A 97 -1.46 -5.54 -5.66
N LYS A 98 -1.77 -6.76 -5.23
CA LYS A 98 -2.52 -7.73 -6.05
C LYS A 98 -3.89 -7.16 -6.44
N ARG A 99 -4.61 -6.56 -5.49
CA ARG A 99 -5.89 -5.89 -5.79
C ARG A 99 -5.71 -4.73 -6.76
N ALA A 100 -4.68 -3.91 -6.58
CA ALA A 100 -4.39 -2.82 -7.50
C ALA A 100 -4.12 -3.31 -8.92
N THR A 101 -3.42 -4.44 -9.10
CA THR A 101 -3.24 -5.05 -10.42
C THR A 101 -4.56 -5.55 -11.01
N GLU A 102 -5.44 -6.10 -10.19
CA GLU A 102 -6.75 -6.63 -10.64
C GLU A 102 -7.77 -5.53 -10.96
N GLU A 103 -7.70 -4.38 -10.30
CA GLU A 103 -8.69 -3.31 -10.42
C GLU A 103 -8.29 -2.17 -11.38
N MET A 104 -7.01 -2.07 -11.74
CA MET A 104 -6.49 -0.98 -12.59
C MET A 104 -6.30 -1.41 -14.05
N TYR A 105 -6.52 -0.46 -14.97
CA TYR A 105 -6.23 -0.64 -16.39
C TYR A 105 -4.72 -0.62 -16.67
N GLU A 106 -4.26 -1.37 -17.67
CA GLU A 106 -2.82 -1.48 -18.01
C GLU A 106 -2.15 -0.13 -18.32
N ASP A 107 -2.91 0.78 -18.93
CA ASP A 107 -2.45 2.14 -19.28
C ASP A 107 -2.42 3.10 -18.08
N CYS A 108 -3.00 2.73 -16.94
CA CYS A 108 -2.95 3.54 -15.73
C CYS A 108 -1.53 3.46 -15.14
N PRO A 109 -0.85 4.60 -14.85
CA PRO A 109 0.48 4.56 -14.23
C PRO A 109 0.53 3.82 -12.88
N ALA A 110 -0.61 3.73 -12.17
CA ALA A 110 -0.73 2.95 -10.94
C ALA A 110 -0.62 1.43 -11.18
N TYR A 111 -1.04 0.93 -12.33
CA TYR A 111 -0.94 -0.49 -12.69
C TYR A 111 0.51 -0.95 -12.68
N ARG A 112 1.42 -0.21 -13.32
CA ARG A 112 2.86 -0.54 -13.35
C ARG A 112 3.50 -0.62 -11.97
N ILE A 113 3.06 0.22 -11.04
CA ILE A 113 3.58 0.25 -9.66
C ILE A 113 2.96 -0.88 -8.82
N SER A 114 1.77 -1.36 -9.18
CA SER A 114 1.15 -2.51 -8.53
C SER A 114 1.84 -3.84 -8.85
N LEU A 115 2.51 -3.93 -10.01
CA LEU A 115 3.19 -5.14 -10.42
C LEU A 115 4.35 -5.48 -9.47
N PRO A 116 4.52 -6.76 -9.10
CA PRO A 116 5.62 -7.18 -8.26
C PRO A 116 6.95 -6.81 -8.92
N ASN A 117 7.71 -5.91 -8.29
CA ASN A 117 9.00 -5.47 -8.80
C ASN A 117 10.10 -6.40 -8.28
N ILE A 118 10.14 -7.61 -8.84
CA ILE A 118 11.03 -8.70 -8.38
C ILE A 118 12.52 -8.30 -8.47
N LYS A 119 12.86 -7.37 -9.37
CA LYS A 119 14.24 -6.90 -9.58
C LYS A 119 14.88 -6.22 -8.36
N ASN A 120 14.08 -5.56 -7.50
CA ASN A 120 14.59 -4.85 -6.31
C ASN A 120 14.17 -5.53 -4.99
N SER A 121 13.64 -6.76 -5.05
CA SER A 121 13.06 -7.43 -3.87
C SER A 121 14.08 -8.22 -3.04
N PHE A 122 15.35 -8.24 -3.47
CA PHE A 122 16.44 -9.03 -2.86
C PHE A 122 17.71 -8.21 -2.58
N GLU A 123 17.65 -6.87 -2.66
CA GLU A 123 18.71 -6.01 -2.10
C GLU A 123 18.49 -5.95 -0.58
N ILE A 124 19.03 -6.93 0.13
CA ILE A 124 19.20 -6.95 1.59
C ILE A 124 20.69 -6.85 1.89
#